data_AF-A0A1E8FHU5-F1
#
_entry.id   AF-A0A1E8FHU5-F1
#
_cell.length_a   1.000
_cell.length_b   1.000
_cell.length_c   1.000
_cell.angle_alpha   90.00
_cell.angle_beta   90.00
_cell.angle_gamma   90.00
#
_symmetry.space_group_name_H-M   'P 1'
#
loop_
_entity.id
_entity.type
_entity.pdbx_description
1 polymer ?
#
loop_
_entity_poly.entity_id
_entity_poly.type
_entity_poly.pdbx_seq_one_letter_code
_entity_poly.pdbx_strand_id
1 'polypeptide(L)' 'MFGLFRKDPSKKLRKQYDVKLEQAMHAQRNGDIKTYSMLTAEAEALWAEIMALESKKQN' A
#
# COMPACT_ATOMS: atom_id res chain seq x y z
N MET A 1 6.41 -30.22 -7.16
CA MET A 1 6.64 -28.90 -6.51
C MET A 1 5.66 -27.88 -7.09
N PHE A 2 4.49 -27.66 -6.47
CA PHE A 2 3.49 -26.67 -6.93
C PHE A 2 2.85 -25.94 -5.73
N GLY A 3 3.69 -25.33 -4.89
CA GLY A 3 3.26 -24.58 -3.70
C GLY A 3 3.15 -23.06 -3.88
N LEU A 4 3.37 -22.52 -5.09
CA LEU A 4 3.64 -21.08 -5.30
C LEU A 4 2.41 -20.18 -5.54
N PHE A 5 1.17 -20.71 -5.47
CA PHE A 5 -0.03 -19.91 -5.78
C PHE A 5 -0.95 -19.65 -4.58
N ARG A 6 -0.44 -19.63 -3.36
CA ARG A 6 -1.15 -18.91 -2.29
C ARG A 6 -1.00 -17.41 -2.57
N LYS A 7 -1.93 -16.85 -3.37
CA LYS A 7 -2.10 -15.41 -3.58
C LYS A 7 -2.35 -14.81 -2.20
N ASP A 8 -1.31 -14.27 -1.60
CA ASP A 8 -1.46 -13.50 -0.36
C ASP A 8 -2.13 -12.18 -0.73
N PRO A 9 -3.39 -11.94 -0.33
CA PRO A 9 -4.09 -10.71 -0.67
C PRO A 9 -3.35 -9.49 -0.13
N SER A 10 -2.60 -9.63 0.98
CA SER A 10 -1.77 -8.54 1.52
C SER A 10 -0.64 -8.14 0.58
N LYS A 11 -0.05 -9.07 -0.18
CA LYS A 11 1.03 -8.76 -1.14
C LYS A 11 0.56 -7.84 -2.25
N LYS A 12 -0.69 -8.00 -2.72
CA LYS A 12 -1.25 -7.11 -3.74
C LYS A 12 -1.42 -5.69 -3.20
N LEU A 13 -1.95 -5.56 -1.98
CA LEU A 13 -2.14 -4.27 -1.32
C LEU A 13 -0.80 -3.60 -1.00
N ARG A 14 0.21 -4.36 -0.53
CA ARG A 14 1.58 -3.85 -0.30
C ARG A 14 2.17 -3.24 -1.56
N LYS A 15 2.02 -3.91 -2.72
CA LYS A 15 2.45 -3.34 -3.99
C LYS A 15 1.72 -2.05 -4.36
N GLN A 16 0.41 -1.96 -4.08
CA GLN A 16 -0.35 -0.73 -4.33
C GLN A 16 0.09 0.41 -3.40
N TYR A 17 0.33 0.09 -2.13
CA TYR A 17 0.88 1.01 -1.14
C TYR A 17 2.23 1.58 -1.59
N ASP A 18 3.17 0.72 -2.03
CA ASP A 18 4.49 1.16 -2.50
C ASP A 18 4.38 2.12 -3.69
N VAL A 19 3.49 1.83 -4.64
CA VAL A 19 3.24 2.70 -5.80
C VAL A 19 2.68 4.06 -5.35
N LYS A 20 1.77 4.09 -4.37
CA LYS A 20 1.20 5.34 -3.85
C LYS A 20 2.26 6.17 -3.13
N LEU A 21 3.15 5.54 -2.36
CA LEU A 21 4.28 6.22 -1.74
C LEU A 21 5.24 6.81 -2.78
N GLU A 22 5.59 6.05 -3.82
CA GLU A 22 6.46 6.54 -4.90
C GLU A 22 5.84 7.76 -5.59
N GLN A 23 4.55 7.70 -5.92
CA GLN A 23 3.81 8.83 -6.48
C GLN A 23 3.80 10.03 -5.52
N ALA A 24 3.59 9.79 -4.22
CA ALA A 24 3.60 10.84 -3.21
C ALA A 24 4.99 11.49 -3.12
N MET A 25 6.08 10.71 -3.15
CA MET A 25 7.44 11.23 -3.15
C MET A 25 7.71 12.14 -4.36
N HIS A 26 7.25 11.75 -5.56
CA HIS A 26 7.35 12.60 -6.74
C HIS A 26 6.53 13.88 -6.61
N ALA A 27 5.29 13.81 -6.11
CA ALA A 27 4.46 14.98 -5.86
C ALA A 27 5.12 15.93 -4.85
N GLN A 28 5.66 15.41 -3.74
CA GLN A 28 6.38 16.17 -2.74
C GLN A 28 7.61 16.86 -3.33
N ARG A 29 8.43 16.13 -4.11
CA ARG A 29 9.64 16.67 -4.74
C ARG A 29 9.32 17.78 -5.75
N ASN A 30 8.17 17.70 -6.41
CA ASN A 30 7.69 18.72 -7.35
C ASN A 30 6.95 19.88 -6.67
N GLY A 31 6.78 19.84 -5.34
CA GLY A 31 6.07 20.86 -4.57
C GLY A 31 4.54 20.79 -4.68
N ASP A 32 3.97 19.70 -5.22
CA ASP A 32 2.54 19.48 -5.29
C ASP A 32 2.01 18.89 -3.97
N ILE A 33 1.87 19.77 -2.98
CA ILE A 33 1.46 19.41 -1.62
C ILE A 33 0.03 18.83 -1.59
N LYS A 34 -0.85 19.30 -2.47
CA LYS A 34 -2.23 18.79 -2.54
C LYS A 34 -2.22 17.34 -2.98
N THR A 35 -1.54 17.03 -4.09
CA THR A 35 -1.45 15.66 -4.59
C THR A 35 -0.68 14.77 -3.61
N TYR A 36 0.40 15.27 -2.99
CA TYR A 36 1.12 14.56 -1.94
C TYR A 36 0.19 14.15 -0.79
N SER A 37 -0.53 15.11 -0.19
CA SER A 37 -1.42 14.83 0.95
C SER A 37 -2.51 13.82 0.61
N MET A 38 -3.09 13.89 -0.59
CA MET A 38 -4.06 12.90 -1.06
C MET A 38 -3.45 11.50 -1.22
N LEU A 39 -2.30 11.40 -1.87
CA LEU A 39 -1.64 10.11 -2.11
C LEU A 39 -1.16 9.47 -0.80
N THR A 40 -0.69 10.26 0.16
CA THR A 40 -0.32 9.77 1.50
C THR A 40 -1.55 9.25 2.25
N ALA A 41 -2.67 9.96 2.23
CA ALA A 41 -3.91 9.48 2.86
C ALA A 41 -4.41 8.17 2.22
N GLU A 42 -4.33 8.03 0.89
CA GLU A 42 -4.64 6.79 0.19
C GLU A 42 -3.70 5.64 0.58
N ALA A 43 -2.40 5.93 0.74
CA ALA A 43 -1.43 4.94 1.21
C ALA A 43 -1.73 4.49 2.65
N GLU A 44 -2.07 5.40 3.55
CA GLU A 44 -2.46 5.06 4.93
C GLU A 44 -3.70 4.17 4.99
N ALA A 45 -4.71 4.44 4.14
CA ALA A 45 -5.88 3.58 4.04
C ALA A 45 -5.52 2.15 3.59
N LEU A 46 -4.64 2.02 2.57
CA LEU A 46 -4.13 0.72 2.13
C LEU A 46 -3.35 0.00 3.25
N TRP A 47 -2.58 0.75 4.04
CA TRP A 47 -1.84 0.18 5.16
C TRP A 47 -2.76 -0.37 6.25
N ALA A 48 -3.85 0.33 6.57
CA ALA A 48 -4.86 -0.15 7.50
C ALA A 48 -5.50 -1.47 7.02
N GLU A 49 -5.80 -1.58 5.72
CA GLU A 49 -6.31 -2.82 5.12
C GLU A 49 -5.29 -3.97 5.20
N ILE A 50 -4.01 -3.69 4.92
CA ILE A 50 -2.92 -4.68 5.04
C ILE A 50 -2.85 -5.20 6.48
N MET A 51 -2.84 -4.31 7.48
CA MET A 51 -2.79 -4.71 8.89
C MET A 51 -4.00 -5.55 9.29
N ALA A 52 -5.20 -5.19 8.81
CA ALA A 52 -6.42 -5.96 9.09
C ALA A 52 -6.40 -7.36 8.45
N LEU A 53 -5.78 -7.52 7.28
CA LEU A 53 -5.61 -8.84 6.65
C LEU A 53 -4.53 -9.67 7.35
N GLU A 54 -3.44 -9.04 7.78
CA GLU A 54 -2.35 -9.73 8.47
C GLU A 54 -2.75 -10.18 9.87
N SER A 55 -3.54 -9.39 10.59
CA SER A 55 -4.09 -9.79 11.90
C SER A 55 -5.07 -10.97 11.77
N LYS A 56 -5.95 -10.95 10.77
CA LYS A 56 -6.85 -12.09 10.46
C LYS A 56 -6.14 -13.37 10.06
N LYS A 57 -4.88 -13.30 9.60
CA LYS A 57 -4.08 -14.46 9.20
C LYS A 57 -3.32 -15.08 10.38
N GLN A 58 -3.12 -14.32 11.46
CA GLN A 58 -2.42 -14.76 12.67
C GLN A 58 -3.36 -15.41 13.71
N ASN A 59 -4.67 -15.15 13.63
CA ASN A 59 -5.72 -15.84 14.38
C ASN A 59 -6.26 -17.06 13.63
#